data_AF-A0A970R367-F1
#
_entry.id   AF-A0A970R367-F1
#
_cell.length_a   1.000
_cell.length_b   1.000
_cell.length_c   1.000
_cell.angle_alpha   90.00
_cell.angle_beta   90.00
_cell.angle_gamma   90.00
#
_symmetry.space_group_name_H-M   'P 1'
#
loop_
_entity.id
_entity.type
_entity.pdbx_description
1 polymer ?
#
loop_
_entity_poly.entity_id
_entity_poly.type
_entity_poly.pdbx_seq_one_letter_code
_entity_poly.pdbx_strand_id
1 'polypeptide(L)' 'MFFEVKCPSCSNEISIDESVLAKGGISCPNCDEKLEFDFDEDDEDEDDEDDEDGEE' A
#
# COMPACT_ATOMS: atom_id res chain seq x y z
N MET A 1 -2.47 -5.02 12.90
CA MET A 1 -1.01 -4.78 12.71
C MET A 1 -0.78 -3.29 12.53
N PHE A 2 0.41 -2.75 12.86
CA PHE A 2 0.73 -1.32 12.66
C PHE A 2 1.85 -1.15 11.63
N PHE A 3 1.74 -0.10 10.82
CA PHE A 3 2.67 0.26 9.75
C PHE A 3 3.24 1.65 10.02
N GLU A 4 4.54 1.81 9.85
CA GLU A 4 5.21 3.11 9.98
C GLU A 4 5.35 3.74 8.60
N VAL A 5 4.75 4.92 8.43
CA VAL A 5 4.82 5.69 7.19
C VAL A 5 5.35 7.08 7.47
N LYS A 6 6.04 7.65 6.48
CA LYS A 6 6.63 8.98 6.60
C LYS A 6 5.78 10.00 5.82
N CYS A 7 5.30 11.03 6.51
CA CYS A 7 4.55 12.10 5.88
C CYS A 7 5.43 12.89 4.90
N PRO A 8 5.06 13.04 3.61
CA PRO A 8 5.84 13.79 2.64
C PRO A 8 5.84 15.30 2.90
N SER A 9 4.79 15.86 3.50
CA SER A 9 4.69 17.31 3.75
C SER A 9 5.55 17.78 4.92
N CYS A 10 5.63 17.00 6.01
CA CYS A 10 6.35 17.41 7.22
C CYS A 10 7.50 16.48 7.62
N SER A 11 7.76 15.42 6.84
CA SER A 11 8.80 14.41 7.12
C SER A 11 8.64 13.70 8.48
N ASN A 12 7.46 13.73 9.07
CA ASN A 12 7.19 13.08 10.36
C ASN A 12 6.87 11.59 10.17
N GLU A 13 7.35 10.77 11.08
CA GLU A 13 7.04 9.34 11.15
C GLU A 13 5.73 9.14 11.91
N ILE A 14 4.78 8.43 11.28
CA ILE A 14 3.46 8.18 11.84
C ILE A 14 3.14 6.69 11.75
N SER A 15 2.51 6.17 12.80
CA SER A 15 2.11 4.77 12.90
C SER A 15 0.62 4.66 12.59
N ILE A 16 0.27 3.84 11.59
CA ILE A 16 -1.11 3.64 11.14
C ILE A 16 -1.50 2.16 11.18
N ASP A 17 -2.78 1.87 11.39
CA ASP A 17 -3.30 0.51 11.44
C ASP A 17 -3.94 0.07 10.11
N GLU A 18 -4.21 -1.23 9.98
CA GLU A 18 -4.84 -1.83 8.81
C GLU A 18 -6.20 -1.21 8.45
N SER A 19 -6.97 -0.70 9.41
CA SER A 19 -8.26 -0.05 9.13
C SER A 19 -8.08 1.31 8.49
N VAL A 20 -6.97 1.99 8.77
CA VAL A 20 -6.60 3.25 8.11
C VAL A 20 -6.17 2.98 6.68
N LEU A 21 -5.36 1.94 6.46
CA LEU A 21 -4.96 1.49 5.13
C LEU A 21 -6.21 1.12 4.30
N ALA A 22 -7.13 0.36 4.87
CA ALA A 22 -8.38 -0.03 4.23
C ALA A 22 -9.32 1.15 3.90
N LYS A 23 -9.17 2.29 4.57
CA LYS A 23 -9.92 3.52 4.25
C LYS A 23 -9.31 4.31 3.09
N GLY A 24 -8.10 3.97 2.64
CA GLY A 24 -7.38 4.67 1.58
C GLY A 24 -6.82 6.03 1.99
N GLY A 25 -6.78 6.36 3.28
CA GLY A 25 -6.16 7.62 3.71
C GLY A 25 -6.28 7.98 5.20
N ILE A 26 -5.37 8.84 5.65
CA ILE A 26 -5.29 9.39 7.01
C ILE A 26 -4.90 10.87 7.00
N SER A 27 -5.36 11.64 7.99
CA SER A 27 -4.80 12.96 8.26
C SER A 27 -3.54 12.86 9.11
N CYS A 28 -2.44 13.47 8.66
CA CYS A 28 -1.20 13.50 9.44
C CYS A 28 -1.41 14.33 10.72
N PRO A 29 -1.16 13.79 11.92
CA PRO A 29 -1.37 14.51 13.19
C PRO A 29 -0.39 15.69 13.43
N ASN A 30 0.67 15.81 12.61
CA ASN A 30 1.68 16.86 12.78
C ASN A 30 1.42 18.10 11.91
N CYS A 31 0.85 17.91 10.72
CA CYS A 31 0.60 19.00 9.76
C CYS A 31 -0.83 19.05 9.24
N ASP A 32 -1.70 18.14 9.68
CA ASP A 32 -3.10 18.01 9.26
C ASP A 32 -3.28 17.78 7.74
N GLU A 33 -2.22 17.33 7.07
CA GLU A 33 -2.27 17.02 5.65
C GLU A 33 -2.98 15.69 5.41
N LYS A 34 -3.86 15.64 4.41
CA LYS A 34 -4.53 14.40 4.03
C LYS A 34 -3.56 13.54 3.23
N LEU A 35 -3.17 12.42 3.80
CA LEU A 35 -2.38 11.39 3.16
C LEU A 35 -3.34 10.38 2.55
N GLU A 36 -3.23 10.17 1.25
CA GLU A 36 -3.98 9.15 0.52
C GLU A 36 -3.01 8.00 0.24
N PHE A 37 -3.38 6.80 0.68
CA PHE A 37 -2.60 5.61 0.44
C PHE A 37 -3.31 4.81 -0.65
N ASP A 38 -2.72 4.80 -1.84
CA ASP A 38 -3.09 3.85 -2.87
C ASP A 38 -2.33 2.57 -2.58
N PHE A 39 -3.01 1.64 -1.90
CA PHE A 39 -2.66 0.24 -1.98
C PHE A 39 -3.40 -0.28 -3.21
N ASP A 40 -2.87 0.06 -4.39
CA ASP A 40 -3.20 -0.69 -5.59
C ASP A 40 -2.92 -2.16 -5.23
N GLU A 41 -3.98 -2.97 -5.24
CA GLU A 41 -3.98 -4.43 -5.11
C GLU A 41 -3.28 -5.05 -6.33
N ASP A 42 -2.07 -4.59 -6.65
CA ASP A 42 -1.28 -4.94 -7.85
C ASP A 42 0.07 -5.57 -7.46
N ASP A 43 0.14 -6.21 -6.28
CA ASP A 43 1.28 -7.03 -5.87
C ASP A 43 0.82 -8.40 -5.32
N GLU A 44 -0.29 -8.93 -5.84
CA GLU A 44 -0.65 -10.34 -5.68
C GLU A 44 -1.10 -10.92 -7.05
N ASP A 45 -0.44 -12.04 -7.43
CA ASP A 45 -0.85 -13.07 -8.39
C ASP A 45 -0.58 -12.81 -9.90
N GLU A 46 0.06 -13.68 -10.69
CA GLU A 46 0.49 -15.06 -10.52
C GLU A 46 1.49 -15.43 -11.64
N ASP A 47 2.45 -16.27 -11.28
CA ASP A 47 3.28 -17.10 -12.13
C ASP A 47 2.40 -18.02 -13.02
N ASP A 48 2.38 -17.83 -14.33
CA ASP A 48 1.84 -18.82 -15.27
C ASP A 48 3.03 -19.43 -16.05
N GLU A 49 3.70 -20.38 -15.39
CA GLU A 49 4.39 -21.48 -16.06
C GLU A 49 3.33 -22.48 -16.59
N ASP A 50 2.97 -22.39 -17.87
CA ASP A 50 2.25 -23.42 -18.64
C ASP A 50 2.74 -23.33 -20.10
N ASP A 51 3.13 -24.36 -20.85
CA ASP A 51 3.43 -25.77 -20.64
C ASP A 51 4.17 -26.20 -21.93
N GLU A 52 5.11 -27.14 -21.82
CA GLU A 52 5.76 -27.78 -22.97
C GLU A 52 4.83 -28.88 -23.50
N ASP A 53 4.08 -28.68 -24.60
CA ASP A 53 3.74 -29.77 -25.54
C ASP A 53 3.07 -29.28 -26.85
N GLY A 54 3.40 -29.92 -27.99
CA GLY A 54 2.41 -30.07 -29.08
C GLY A 54 2.76 -29.61 -30.51
N GLU A 55 3.57 -30.41 -31.21
CA GLU A 55 3.43 -30.85 -32.63
C GLU A 55 3.29 -29.83 -33.80
N GLU A 56 4.32 -29.66 -34.64
CA GLU A 56 4.51 -30.39 -35.93
C GLU A 56 5.86 -30.07 -36.63
#